data_AF-A0A2A2IEG2-F1
#
_entry.id   AF-A0A2A2IEG2-F1
#
_cell.length_a   1.000
_cell.length_b   1.000
_cell.length_c   1.000
_cell.angle_alpha   90.00
_cell.angle_beta   90.00
_cell.angle_gamma   90.00
#
_symmetry.space_group_name_H-M   'P 1'
#
loop_
_entity.id
_entity.type
_entity.pdbx_description
1 polymer ?
#
loop_
_entity_poly.entity_id
_entity_poly.type
_entity_poly.pdbx_seq_one_letter_code
_entity_poly.pdbx_strand_id
1 'polypeptide(L)'
;MEETISLHALKAFIEKKMKKKILVKVMWNDHEKVTLFITPNIKINSFIYDDKEAYLFYDHEGKLIKNEIPCILTERELADGKVILRKTKGGKTMIYNLPLSNEDVIFLREFQ
;
A
#
# COMPACT_ATOMS: atom_id res chain seq x y z
N MET A 1 4.32 -22.80 1.96
CA MET A 1 5.05 -21.55 1.73
C MET A 1 4.04 -20.44 1.49
N GLU A 2 4.06 -19.38 2.30
CA GLU A 2 3.38 -18.14 1.94
C GLU A 2 4.12 -17.49 0.77
N GLU A 3 3.37 -17.07 -0.23
CA GLU A 3 3.95 -16.41 -1.40
C GLU A 3 4.23 -14.95 -1.03
N THR A 4 5.48 -14.50 -1.18
CA THR A 4 5.92 -13.16 -0.77
C THR A 4 6.59 -12.41 -1.91
N ILE A 5 6.44 -11.08 -1.95
CA ILE A 5 7.11 -10.19 -2.92
C ILE A 5 7.88 -9.09 -2.20
N SER A 6 8.94 -8.57 -2.84
CA SER A 6 9.65 -7.42 -2.29
C SER A 6 8.78 -6.15 -2.37
N LEU A 7 9.01 -5.20 -1.45
CA LEU A 7 8.41 -3.86 -1.54
C LEU A 7 8.79 -3.14 -2.85
N HIS A 8 9.97 -3.44 -3.39
CA HIS A 8 10.43 -2.90 -4.66
C HIS A 8 9.60 -3.43 -5.85
N ALA A 9 9.33 -4.74 -5.89
CA ALA A 9 8.47 -5.34 -6.92
C ALA A 9 7.06 -4.77 -6.87
N LEU A 10 6.49 -4.66 -5.66
CA LEU A 10 5.18 -4.04 -5.48
C LEU A 10 5.17 -2.58 -5.94
N LYS A 11 6.20 -1.80 -5.59
CA LYS A 11 6.36 -0.42 -6.07
C LYS A 11 6.38 -0.36 -7.59
N ALA A 12 7.22 -1.17 -8.25
CA ALA A 12 7.36 -1.18 -9.70
C ALA A 12 6.03 -1.55 -10.39
N PHE A 13 5.30 -2.50 -9.82
CA PHE A 13 3.96 -2.87 -10.28
C PHE A 13 2.97 -1.68 -10.20
N ILE A 14 2.92 -0.99 -9.06
CA ILE A 14 2.04 0.17 -8.89
C ILE A 14 2.41 1.29 -9.88
N GLU A 15 3.71 1.56 -10.05
CA GLU A 15 4.19 2.56 -11.02
C GLU A 15 3.78 2.21 -12.46
N LYS A 16 3.90 0.93 -12.85
CA LYS A 16 3.48 0.42 -14.17
C LYS A 16 1.97 0.58 -14.37
N LYS A 17 1.16 0.18 -13.37
CA LYS A 17 -0.31 0.24 -13.44
C LYS A 17 -0.83 1.68 -13.49
N MET A 18 -0.25 2.57 -12.69
CA MET A 18 -0.68 3.97 -12.59
C MET A 18 -0.02 4.90 -13.61
N LYS A 19 1.06 4.47 -14.28
CA LYS A 19 1.92 5.31 -15.13
C LYS A 19 2.42 6.58 -14.40
N LYS A 20 2.67 6.47 -13.09
CA LYS A 20 3.11 7.55 -12.20
C LYS A 20 4.26 7.05 -11.33
N LYS A 21 5.16 7.96 -10.93
CA LYS A 21 6.17 7.66 -9.91
C LYS A 21 5.50 7.47 -8.56
N ILE A 22 6.01 6.53 -7.78
CA ILE A 22 5.52 6.18 -6.45
C ILE A 22 6.65 6.34 -5.44
N LEU A 23 6.32 6.82 -4.26
CA LEU A 23 7.17 6.85 -3.08
C LEU A 23 6.64 5.84 -2.07
N VAL A 24 7.56 5.18 -1.37
CA VAL A 24 7.21 4.34 -0.22
C VAL A 24 7.45 5.17 1.04
N LYS A 25 6.41 5.37 1.83
CA LYS A 25 6.46 6.11 3.10
C LYS A 25 6.02 5.18 4.22
N VAL A 26 6.85 5.06 5.25
CA VAL A 26 6.49 4.34 6.49
C VAL A 26 6.01 5.37 7.51
N MET A 27 4.89 5.09 8.15
CA MET A 27 4.31 5.91 9.23
C MET A 27 3.85 5.00 10.36
N TRP A 28 3.84 5.50 11.58
CA TRP A 28 3.30 4.78 12.73
C TRP A 28 2.66 5.77 13.70
N ASN A 29 1.73 5.25 14.49
CA ASN A 29 1.18 5.89 15.67
C ASN A 29 1.36 4.95 16.87
N ASP A 30 0.70 5.23 17.98
CA ASP A 30 0.82 4.41 19.20
C ASP A 30 0.21 3.00 19.07
N HIS A 31 -0.59 2.76 18.04
CA HIS A 31 -1.34 1.51 17.85
C HIS A 31 -0.84 0.65 16.69
N GLU A 32 -0.33 1.28 15.63
CA GLU A 32 -0.01 0.57 14.39
C GLU A 32 1.07 1.28 13.58
N LYS A 33 1.81 0.48 12.79
CA LYS A 33 2.69 0.94 11.72
C LYS A 33 2.10 0.57 10.36
N VAL A 34 2.10 1.54 9.45
CA VAL A 34 1.62 1.40 8.07
C VAL A 34 2.71 1.77 7.07
N THR A 35 2.74 1.05 5.95
CA THR A 35 3.58 1.35 4.79
C THR A 35 2.69 1.81 3.65
N LEU A 36 2.89 3.03 3.20
CA LEU A 36 2.08 3.73 2.22
C LEU A 36 2.83 3.85 0.90
N PHE A 37 2.15 3.54 -0.20
CA PHE A 37 2.63 3.80 -1.56
C PHE A 37 1.90 5.04 -2.07
N ILE A 38 2.59 6.17 -2.11
CA ILE A 38 2.00 7.48 -2.40
C ILE A 38 2.59 8.08 -3.67
N THR A 39 1.83 8.95 -4.33
CA THR A 39 2.41 9.80 -5.38
C THR A 39 3.21 10.95 -4.73
N PRO A 40 4.27 11.47 -5.38
CA PRO A 40 5.12 12.52 -4.82
C PRO A 40 4.40 13.79 -4.36
N ASN A 41 3.22 14.09 -4.92
CA ASN A 41 2.47 15.30 -4.62
C ASN A 41 1.62 15.18 -3.34
N ILE A 42 1.48 13.99 -2.76
CA ILE A 42 0.70 13.76 -1.54
C ILE A 42 1.61 13.96 -0.32
N LYS A 43 1.23 14.89 0.56
CA LYS A 43 1.95 15.20 1.80
C LYS A 43 1.12 14.74 3.01
N ILE A 44 1.36 13.52 3.47
CA ILE A 44 0.72 12.96 4.66
C ILE A 44 1.53 13.32 5.90
N ASN A 45 0.89 13.80 6.95
CA ASN A 45 1.52 14.11 8.23
C ASN A 45 1.09 13.14 9.35
N SER A 46 -0.20 12.79 9.40
CA SER A 46 -0.74 11.85 10.37
C SER A 46 -1.83 10.97 9.75
N PHE A 47 -2.21 9.92 10.46
CA PHE A 47 -3.30 9.04 10.08
C PHE A 47 -4.08 8.55 11.31
N ILE A 48 -5.35 8.21 11.09
CA ILE A 48 -6.26 7.60 12.06
C ILE A 48 -6.92 6.40 11.37
N TYR A 49 -7.15 5.31 12.11
CA TYR A 49 -7.98 4.21 11.66
C TYR A 49 -9.37 4.36 12.29
N ASP A 50 -10.40 4.44 11.45
CA ASP A 50 -11.80 4.44 11.85
C ASP A 50 -12.47 3.14 11.37
N ASP A 51 -13.20 2.46 12.24
CA ASP A 51 -13.83 1.17 11.91
C ASP A 51 -14.89 1.26 10.79
N LYS A 52 -15.46 2.46 10.53
CA LYS A 52 -16.45 2.69 9.47
C LYS A 52 -15.82 3.25 8.19
N GLU A 53 -14.91 4.21 8.32
CA GLU A 53 -14.33 4.96 7.20
C GLU A 53 -12.94 4.45 6.78
N ALA A 54 -12.43 3.40 7.43
CA ALA A 54 -11.08 2.85 7.25
C ALA A 54 -9.97 3.88 7.58
N TYR A 55 -8.85 3.85 6.86
CA TYR A 55 -7.71 4.75 7.12
C TYR A 55 -7.99 6.16 6.60
N LEU A 56 -7.97 7.12 7.51
CA LEU A 56 -8.05 8.55 7.24
C LEU A 56 -6.67 9.19 7.37
N PHE A 57 -6.27 9.98 6.37
CA PHE A 57 -4.96 10.62 6.30
C PHE A 57 -5.08 12.13 6.34
N TYR A 58 -4.21 12.80 7.09
CA TYR A 58 -4.25 14.25 7.27
C TYR A 58 -2.93 14.88 6.84
N ASP A 59 -3.00 16.08 6.27
CA ASP A 59 -1.83 16.87 5.96
C ASP A 59 -1.29 17.62 7.20
N HIS A 60 -0.23 18.40 7.01
CA HIS A 60 0.39 19.20 8.08
C HIS A 60 -0.51 20.31 8.65
N GLU A 61 -1.56 20.73 7.96
CA GLU A 61 -2.55 21.70 8.45
C GLU A 61 -3.71 21.00 9.17
N GLY A 62 -3.67 19.66 9.28
CA GLY A 62 -4.76 18.86 9.84
C GLY A 62 -5.94 18.67 8.89
N LYS A 63 -5.78 18.94 7.59
CA LYS A 63 -6.86 18.73 6.60
C LYS A 63 -6.85 17.29 6.12
N LEU A 64 -8.05 16.73 5.97
CA LEU A 64 -8.23 15.39 5.42
C LEU A 64 -7.78 15.34 3.95
N ILE A 65 -6.89 14.40 3.66
CA ILE A 65 -6.42 14.12 2.30
C ILE A 65 -7.49 13.32 1.59
N LYS A 66 -8.13 13.94 0.60
CA LYS A 66 -9.17 13.31 -0.23
C LYS A 66 -8.60 12.48 -1.38
N ASN A 67 -7.30 12.61 -1.65
CA ASN A 67 -6.63 11.82 -2.66
C ASN A 67 -6.55 10.36 -2.20
N GLU A 68 -6.94 9.46 -3.09
CA GLU A 68 -6.81 8.03 -2.84
C GLU A 68 -5.33 7.65 -2.66
N ILE A 69 -5.06 6.86 -1.62
CA ILE A 69 -3.73 6.29 -1.39
C ILE A 69 -3.63 4.99 -2.19
N PRO A 70 -2.72 4.91 -3.19
CA PRO A 70 -2.62 3.75 -4.08
C PRO A 70 -2.47 2.41 -3.39
N CYS A 71 -1.75 2.32 -2.28
CA CYS A 71 -1.68 1.08 -1.51
C CYS A 71 -1.29 1.40 -0.07
N ILE A 72 -1.95 0.72 0.86
CA ILE A 72 -1.71 0.79 2.30
C ILE A 72 -1.42 -0.64 2.74
N LEU A 73 -0.26 -0.86 3.35
CA LEU A 73 0.10 -2.12 3.96
C LEU A 73 0.22 -1.95 5.47
N THR A 74 -0.51 -2.78 6.20
CA THR A 74 -0.38 -2.97 7.64
C THR A 74 0.78 -3.89 7.97
N GLU A 75 1.23 -3.91 9.23
CA GLU A 75 2.25 -4.87 9.67
C GLU A 75 1.86 -6.32 9.40
N ARG A 76 0.55 -6.63 9.41
CA ARG A 76 0.04 -7.99 9.17
C ARG A 76 0.24 -8.47 7.74
N GLU A 77 0.46 -7.56 6.81
CA GLU A 77 0.68 -7.84 5.39
C GLU A 77 2.17 -7.97 5.04
N LEU A 78 3.05 -7.74 6.02
CA LEU A 78 4.49 -7.85 5.89
C LEU A 78 5.01 -9.07 6.67
N ALA A 79 5.94 -9.80 6.06
CA ALA A 79 6.75 -10.84 6.70
C ALA A 79 8.19 -10.70 6.21
N ASP A 80 9.15 -10.57 7.13
CA ASP A 80 10.58 -10.42 6.82
C ASP A 80 10.89 -9.33 5.79
N GLY A 81 10.20 -8.18 5.88
CA GLY A 81 10.36 -7.06 4.95
C GLY A 81 9.77 -7.28 3.55
N LYS A 82 9.04 -8.39 3.33
CA LYS A 82 8.33 -8.73 2.10
C LYS A 82 6.82 -8.69 2.30
N VAL A 83 6.08 -8.45 1.22
CA VAL A 83 4.61 -8.38 1.22
C VAL A 83 4.02 -9.76 0.97
N ILE A 84 3.05 -10.18 1.76
CA ILE A 84 2.39 -11.49 1.66
C ILE A 84 1.29 -11.47 0.59
N LEU A 85 1.53 -12.09 -0.57
CA LEU A 85 0.61 -12.10 -1.71
C LEU A 85 -0.72 -12.80 -1.43
N ARG A 86 -0.76 -13.86 -0.63
CA ARG A 86 -2.03 -14.56 -0.34
C ARG A 86 -3.06 -13.67 0.39
N LYS A 87 -2.59 -12.72 1.21
CA LYS A 87 -3.46 -11.74 1.87
C LYS A 87 -3.96 -10.65 0.91
N THR A 88 -3.25 -10.46 -0.21
CA THR A 88 -3.67 -9.56 -1.31
C THR A 88 -4.70 -10.20 -2.26
N LYS A 89 -4.68 -11.52 -2.46
CA LYS A 89 -5.62 -12.26 -3.33
C LYS A 89 -7.04 -12.44 -2.76
N GLY A 90 -7.22 -12.26 -1.45
CA GLY A 90 -8.49 -12.47 -0.74
C GLY A 90 -9.34 -11.23 -0.51
N GLY A 91 -9.04 -10.11 -1.18
CA GLY A 91 -9.84 -8.88 -1.11
C GLY A 91 -9.49 -7.90 0.01
N LYS A 92 -8.34 -8.04 0.68
CA LYS A 92 -7.91 -7.10 1.74
C LYS A 92 -6.88 -6.07 1.27
N THR A 93 -5.86 -6.50 0.52
CA THR A 93 -4.88 -5.55 -0.04
C THR A 93 -5.32 -5.12 -1.43
N MET A 94 -6.01 -4.00 -1.51
CA MET A 94 -6.34 -3.39 -2.79
C MET A 94 -5.16 -2.55 -3.27
N ILE A 95 -4.84 -2.66 -4.56
CA ILE A 95 -3.87 -1.78 -5.20
C ILE A 95 -4.68 -0.82 -6.06
N TYR A 96 -4.78 0.41 -5.59
CA TYR A 96 -5.59 1.50 -6.13
C TYR A 96 -7.06 1.09 -6.21
N ASN A 97 -7.59 0.57 -5.09
CA ASN A 97 -8.95 0.01 -4.99
C ASN A 97 -9.29 -1.07 -6.03
N LEU A 98 -8.27 -1.70 -6.63
CA LEU A 98 -8.44 -2.77 -7.59
C LEU A 98 -7.84 -4.07 -7.05
N PRO A 99 -8.51 -5.22 -7.27
CA PRO A 99 -7.91 -6.52 -7.01
C PRO A 99 -6.75 -6.77 -7.98
N LEU A 100 -5.83 -7.64 -7.56
CA LEU A 100 -4.79 -8.16 -8.44
C LEU A 100 -5.40 -9.10 -9.49
N SER A 101 -5.12 -8.85 -10.76
CA SER A 101 -5.42 -9.78 -11.84
C SER A 101 -4.45 -10.97 -11.85
N ASN A 102 -4.75 -12.03 -12.60
CA ASN A 102 -3.81 -13.14 -12.79
C ASN A 102 -2.51 -12.70 -13.49
N GLU A 103 -2.60 -11.76 -14.44
CA GLU A 103 -1.43 -11.17 -15.11
C GLU A 103 -0.58 -10.35 -14.14
N ASP A 104 -1.21 -9.60 -13.24
CA ASP A 104 -0.53 -8.82 -12.20
C ASP A 104 0.31 -9.75 -11.31
N VAL A 105 -0.23 -10.93 -10.96
CA VAL A 105 0.46 -11.93 -10.15
C VAL A 105 1.64 -12.54 -10.90
N ILE A 106 1.51 -12.81 -12.20
CA ILE A 106 2.62 -13.32 -13.02
C ILE A 106 3.75 -12.29 -13.07
N PHE A 107 3.43 -11.03 -13.34
CA PHE A 107 4.42 -9.95 -13.33
C PHE A 107 5.16 -9.85 -11.99
N LEU A 108 4.44 -9.94 -10.88
CA LEU A 108 5.01 -9.87 -9.53
C LEU A 108 5.92 -11.07 -9.18
N ARG A 109 5.72 -12.22 -9.84
CA ARG A 109 6.60 -13.40 -9.70
C ARG A 109 7.89 -13.28 -10.49
N GLU A 110 7.81 -12.69 -11.68
CA GLU A 110 8.97 -12.48 -12.56
C GLU A 110 9.91 -11.37 -12.06
N PHE A 111 9.41 -10.50 -11.18
CA PHE A 111 10.13 -9.37 -10.59
C PHE A 111 10.80 -9.69 -9.22
N GLN A 112 10.94 -10.99 -8.89
CA GLN A 112 11.60 -11.46 -7.65
C GLN A 112 13.11 -11.37 -7.69
#